data_AF-A0A2N5YRZ2-F1
#
_entry.id   AF-A0A2N5YRZ2-F1
#
_cell.length_a   1.000
_cell.length_b   1.000
_cell.length_c   1.000
_cell.angle_alpha   90.00
_cell.angle_beta   90.00
_cell.angle_gamma   90.00
#
_symmetry.space_group_name_H-M   'P 1'
#
loop_
_entity.id
_entity.type
_entity.pdbx_description
1 polymer ?
#
loop_
_entity_poly.entity_id
_entity_poly.type
_entity_poly.pdbx_seq_one_letter_code
_entity_poly.pdbx_strand_id
1 'polypeptide(L)'
;MKRTILIIGVLFSAITLFSQNEVDALRYSYLIPGGTARYNAMGGSFGALGADASTLIFNPAGMGVYHSSDFTFSPAFVITNMDANYQGGIGEDYDVNFNINNFSYIGSIPVNKENGVTSINVGLSYNRLNNFHENIVVEGTNNYNSMTDWFASKASGNTYEYLDGFYTGLAWDSYLIDPDPTDTTGTQYVSAYYGDYGQTQRQIIYRNGHQ
;
A
#
# COMPACT_ATOMS: atom_id res chain seq x y z
N MET A 1 -37.19 4.65 -23.44
CA MET A 1 -36.74 3.47 -22.68
C MET A 1 -35.25 3.16 -22.90
N LYS A 2 -34.78 2.85 -24.13
CA LYS A 2 -33.35 2.56 -24.38
C LYS A 2 -32.39 3.71 -24.02
N ARG A 3 -32.76 4.97 -24.31
CA ARG A 3 -31.97 6.16 -23.96
C ARG A 3 -31.93 6.42 -22.45
N THR A 4 -33.02 6.12 -21.75
CA THR A 4 -33.14 6.29 -20.30
C THR A 4 -32.24 5.31 -19.54
N ILE A 5 -32.12 4.07 -20.03
CA ILE A 5 -31.21 3.04 -19.48
C ILE A 5 -29.74 3.44 -19.66
N LEU A 6 -29.37 3.96 -20.83
CA LEU A 6 -28.01 4.47 -21.09
C LEU A 6 -27.65 5.64 -20.17
N ILE A 7 -28.57 6.57 -19.96
CA ILE A 7 -28.36 7.71 -19.07
C ILE A 7 -28.19 7.26 -17.62
N ILE A 8 -29.00 6.30 -17.15
CA ILE A 8 -28.88 5.71 -15.81
C ILE A 8 -27.54 4.96 -15.66
N GLY A 9 -27.12 4.19 -16.66
CA GLY A 9 -25.83 3.50 -16.65
C GLY A 9 -24.63 4.44 -16.56
N VAL A 10 -24.66 5.55 -17.29
CA VAL A 10 -23.61 6.59 -17.20
C VAL A 10 -23.62 7.28 -15.83
N LEU A 11 -24.79 7.60 -15.28
CA LEU A 11 -24.92 8.20 -13.95
C LEU A 11 -24.39 7.28 -12.84
N PHE A 12 -24.65 5.97 -12.92
CA PHE A 12 -24.09 5.00 -11.96
C PHE A 12 -22.57 4.86 -12.07
N SER A 13 -21.99 4.98 -13.28
CA SER A 13 -20.54 4.94 -13.47
C SER A 13 -19.80 6.16 -12.89
N ALA A 14 -20.48 7.28 -12.71
CA ALA A 14 -19.89 8.49 -12.12
C ALA A 14 -19.73 8.39 -10.59
N ILE A 15 -20.50 7.52 -9.93
CA ILE A 15 -20.48 7.35 -8.46
C ILE A 15 -19.26 6.51 -8.00
N THR A 16 -18.56 5.85 -8.92
CA THR A 16 -17.42 4.96 -8.62
C THR A 16 -16.05 5.58 -8.89
N LEU A 17 -15.97 6.88 -9.16
CA LEU A 17 -14.69 7.56 -9.39
C LEU A 17 -13.99 7.84 -8.07
N PHE A 18 -13.23 6.87 -7.57
CA PHE A 18 -12.21 7.14 -6.58
C PHE A 18 -11.06 7.90 -7.24
N SER A 19 -10.73 9.08 -6.72
CA SER A 19 -9.56 9.82 -7.18
C SER A 19 -8.30 9.07 -6.77
N GLN A 20 -7.45 8.74 -7.73
CA GLN A 20 -6.06 8.36 -7.44
C GLN A 20 -5.27 9.64 -7.21
N ASN A 21 -4.35 9.62 -6.24
CA ASN A 21 -3.42 10.73 -6.04
C ASN A 21 -2.08 10.46 -6.74
N GLU A 22 -1.25 11.49 -6.81
CA GLU A 22 0.10 11.43 -7.36
C GLU A 22 0.98 10.39 -6.64
N VAL A 23 0.73 10.14 -5.36
CA VAL A 23 1.45 9.13 -4.55
C VAL A 23 1.10 7.72 -5.01
N ASP A 24 -0.16 7.44 -5.31
CA ASP A 24 -0.63 6.16 -5.82
C ASP A 24 -0.13 5.93 -7.25
N ALA A 25 -0.15 6.97 -8.09
CA ALA A 25 0.42 6.91 -9.42
C ALA A 25 1.92 6.57 -9.38
N LEU A 26 2.68 7.22 -8.49
CA LEU A 26 4.09 6.92 -8.28
C LEU A 26 4.28 5.48 -7.77
N ARG A 27 3.50 5.05 -6.78
CA ARG A 27 3.58 3.70 -6.20
C ARG A 27 3.36 2.61 -7.26
N TYR A 28 2.36 2.79 -8.12
CA TYR A 28 2.06 1.83 -9.20
C TYR A 28 3.00 1.94 -10.40
N SER A 29 3.74 3.04 -10.54
CA SER A 29 4.72 3.20 -11.62
C SER A 29 6.00 2.38 -11.40
N TYR A 30 6.37 2.13 -10.14
CA TYR A 30 7.50 1.27 -9.81
C TYR A 30 7.05 -0.19 -9.76
N LEU A 31 7.33 -0.91 -10.83
CA LEU A 31 7.13 -2.35 -10.89
C LEU A 31 8.41 -3.05 -10.44
N ILE A 32 8.27 -4.03 -9.55
CA ILE A 32 9.32 -5.02 -9.24
C ILE A 32 8.78 -6.34 -9.76
N PRO A 33 8.78 -6.54 -11.08
CA PRO A 33 8.01 -7.61 -11.66
C PRO A 33 8.65 -8.94 -11.30
N GLY A 34 7.87 -9.79 -10.65
CA GLY A 34 8.30 -11.14 -10.30
C GLY A 34 8.35 -12.02 -11.54
N GLY A 35 9.01 -13.16 -11.43
CA GLY A 35 8.91 -14.23 -12.41
C GLY A 35 8.75 -15.59 -11.77
N THR A 36 8.95 -16.61 -12.58
CA THR A 36 9.25 -17.95 -12.08
C THR A 36 10.46 -17.91 -11.14
N ALA A 37 10.62 -18.94 -10.30
CA ALA A 37 11.82 -19.07 -9.48
C ALA A 37 13.10 -19.04 -10.34
N ARG A 38 13.06 -19.64 -11.54
CA ARG A 38 14.16 -19.58 -12.52
C ARG A 38 14.41 -18.15 -12.98
N TYR A 39 13.38 -17.40 -13.36
CA TYR A 39 13.49 -16.00 -13.78
C TYR A 39 14.14 -15.13 -12.72
N ASN A 40 13.67 -15.22 -11.47
CA ASN A 40 14.20 -14.45 -10.35
C ASN A 40 15.64 -14.85 -10.02
N ALA A 41 15.97 -16.15 -10.06
CA ALA A 41 17.32 -16.64 -9.77
C ALA A 41 18.39 -16.14 -10.76
N MET A 42 18.00 -15.78 -11.98
CA MET A 42 18.91 -15.16 -12.96
C MET A 42 18.78 -13.62 -13.02
N GLY A 43 18.20 -13.01 -11.98
CA GLY A 43 18.07 -11.55 -11.88
C GLY A 43 17.18 -10.94 -12.95
N GLY A 44 16.18 -11.68 -13.45
CA GLY A 44 15.22 -11.20 -14.44
C GLY A 44 15.72 -11.16 -15.89
N SER A 45 16.86 -11.78 -16.18
CA SER A 45 17.53 -11.72 -17.49
C SER A 45 16.89 -12.57 -18.62
N PHE A 46 15.79 -13.30 -18.37
CA PHE A 46 15.22 -14.23 -19.35
C PHE A 46 14.47 -13.61 -20.54
N GLY A 47 14.57 -12.29 -20.74
CA GLY A 47 14.07 -11.66 -21.96
C GLY A 47 14.71 -12.22 -23.24
N ALA A 48 15.93 -12.78 -23.19
CA ALA A 48 16.67 -13.22 -24.38
C ALA A 48 16.99 -14.73 -24.46
N LEU A 49 16.89 -15.48 -23.35
CA LEU A 49 17.52 -16.80 -23.24
C LEU A 49 16.55 -17.89 -22.75
N GLY A 50 15.70 -18.39 -23.65
CA GLY A 50 15.08 -19.71 -23.52
C GLY A 50 13.64 -19.77 -23.01
N ALA A 51 13.11 -20.99 -23.03
CA ALA A 51 11.75 -21.34 -22.61
C ALA A 51 11.59 -21.23 -21.08
N ASP A 52 11.08 -20.08 -20.61
CA ASP A 52 10.60 -19.87 -19.24
C ASP A 52 9.21 -19.23 -19.26
N ALA A 53 8.34 -19.59 -18.33
CA ALA A 53 6.96 -19.14 -18.32
C ALA A 53 6.81 -17.61 -18.17
N SER A 54 7.79 -16.95 -17.55
CA SER A 54 7.84 -15.49 -17.42
C SER A 54 7.99 -14.79 -18.78
N THR A 55 8.60 -15.46 -19.77
CA THR A 55 8.78 -14.88 -21.11
C THR A 55 7.46 -14.53 -21.79
N LEU A 56 6.35 -15.20 -21.46
CA LEU A 56 5.02 -14.85 -21.99
C LEU A 56 4.62 -13.39 -21.76
N ILE A 57 5.17 -12.76 -20.71
CA ILE A 57 4.84 -11.39 -20.31
C ILE A 57 5.96 -10.43 -20.73
N PHE A 58 7.22 -10.80 -20.52
CA PHE A 58 8.35 -9.91 -20.79
C PHE A 58 8.86 -9.95 -22.24
N ASN A 59 8.85 -11.13 -22.89
CA ASN A 59 9.20 -11.28 -24.30
C ASN A 59 8.46 -12.49 -24.94
N PRO A 60 7.26 -12.27 -25.50
CA PRO A 60 6.45 -13.34 -26.10
C PRO A 60 7.16 -14.13 -27.21
N ALA A 61 8.19 -13.57 -27.86
CA ALA A 61 8.96 -14.30 -28.87
C ALA A 61 9.70 -15.53 -28.29
N GLY A 62 10.00 -15.53 -26.99
CA GLY A 62 10.59 -16.66 -26.27
C GLY A 62 9.71 -17.92 -26.29
N MET A 63 8.41 -17.78 -26.56
CA MET A 63 7.51 -18.93 -26.77
C MET A 63 7.96 -19.83 -27.92
N GLY A 64 8.66 -19.30 -28.94
CA GLY A 64 9.14 -20.08 -30.08
C GLY A 64 10.19 -21.14 -29.71
N VAL A 65 10.78 -21.05 -28.51
CA VAL A 65 11.78 -21.99 -28.01
C VAL A 65 11.14 -23.21 -27.33
N TYR A 66 9.84 -23.15 -26.99
CA TYR A 66 9.14 -24.31 -26.43
C TYR A 66 8.94 -25.38 -27.50
N HIS A 67 9.41 -26.59 -27.19
CA HIS A 67 9.22 -27.79 -28.02
C HIS A 67 8.23 -28.80 -27.42
N SER A 68 7.78 -28.54 -26.19
CA SER A 68 6.81 -29.35 -25.48
C SER A 68 5.91 -28.46 -24.64
N SER A 69 4.74 -28.99 -24.30
CA SER A 69 3.85 -28.33 -23.34
C SER A 69 4.50 -28.28 -21.95
N ASP A 70 4.33 -27.17 -21.24
CA ASP A 70 4.90 -26.90 -19.91
C ASP A 70 3.84 -26.30 -18.99
N PHE A 71 3.88 -26.70 -17.72
CA PHE A 71 3.05 -26.14 -16.66
C PHE A 71 3.96 -25.63 -15.56
N THR A 72 3.81 -24.36 -15.21
CA THR A 72 4.66 -23.70 -14.22
C THR A 72 3.84 -23.16 -13.07
N PHE A 73 4.27 -23.48 -11.85
CA PHE A 73 3.76 -22.93 -10.61
C PHE A 73 4.94 -22.47 -9.76
N SER A 74 5.01 -21.18 -9.45
CA SER A 74 6.11 -20.57 -8.71
C SER A 74 5.59 -19.83 -7.47
N PRO A 75 5.60 -20.49 -6.30
CA PRO A 75 5.37 -19.81 -5.02
C PRO A 75 6.55 -18.91 -4.66
N ALA A 76 6.30 -17.90 -3.84
CA ALA A 76 7.31 -16.99 -3.35
C ALA A 76 7.04 -16.57 -1.91
N PHE A 77 8.13 -16.26 -1.20
CA PHE A 77 8.13 -15.57 0.08
C PHE A 77 8.79 -14.22 -0.12
N VAL A 78 8.05 -13.15 0.17
CA VAL A 78 8.54 -11.79 0.11
C VAL A 78 8.73 -11.31 1.55
N ILE A 79 9.92 -10.82 1.86
CA ILE A 79 10.22 -10.21 3.14
C ILE A 79 10.38 -8.72 2.87
N THR A 80 9.50 -7.91 3.45
CA THR A 80 9.55 -6.46 3.35
C THR A 80 10.08 -5.92 4.67
N ASN A 81 11.13 -5.10 4.60
CA ASN A 81 11.64 -4.34 5.75
C ASN A 81 11.29 -2.86 5.55
N MET A 82 10.65 -2.25 6.54
CA MET A 82 10.27 -0.85 6.53
C MET A 82 10.86 -0.11 7.72
N ASP A 83 11.68 0.90 7.43
CA ASP A 83 12.23 1.82 8.41
C ASP A 83 11.51 3.17 8.33
N ALA A 84 10.98 3.65 9.45
CA ALA A 84 10.38 4.97 9.56
C ALA A 84 11.07 5.79 10.64
N ASN A 85 11.59 6.96 10.25
CA ASN A 85 12.19 7.89 11.20
C ASN A 85 11.15 8.93 11.66
N TYR A 86 10.96 9.05 12.97
CA TYR A 86 10.12 10.07 13.57
C TYR A 86 10.71 10.58 14.88
N GLN A 87 10.94 11.90 14.96
CA GLN A 87 11.52 12.56 16.15
C GLN A 87 12.81 11.89 16.67
N GLY A 88 13.65 11.37 15.77
CA GLY A 88 14.89 10.68 16.12
C GLY A 88 14.72 9.23 16.58
N GLY A 89 13.49 8.74 16.72
CA GLY A 89 13.17 7.31 16.83
C GLY A 89 13.17 6.66 15.44
N ILE A 90 13.66 5.43 15.35
CA ILE A 90 13.54 4.58 14.16
C ILE A 90 12.60 3.44 14.53
N GLY A 91 11.41 3.43 13.91
CA GLY A 91 10.53 2.26 13.92
C GLY A 91 10.92 1.34 12.77
N GLU A 92 11.23 0.09 13.09
CA GLU A 92 11.55 -0.97 12.13
C GLU A 92 10.47 -2.05 12.20
N ASP A 93 9.95 -2.47 11.05
CA ASP A 93 9.01 -3.60 10.96
C ASP A 93 9.38 -4.55 9.82
N TYR A 94 9.24 -5.85 10.09
CA TYR A 94 9.47 -6.92 9.14
C TYR A 94 8.18 -7.65 8.85
N ASP A 95 7.75 -7.59 7.59
CA ASP A 95 6.56 -8.26 7.12
C ASP A 95 6.93 -9.43 6.18
N VAL A 96 6.33 -10.60 6.42
CA VAL A 96 6.59 -11.81 5.63
C VAL A 96 5.32 -12.21 4.89
N ASN A 97 5.35 -12.07 3.57
CA ASN A 97 4.25 -12.41 2.70
C ASN A 97 4.51 -13.70 1.92
N PHE A 98 3.65 -14.71 2.10
CA PHE A 98 3.58 -15.83 1.17
C PHE A 98 2.65 -15.48 0.00
N ASN A 99 3.12 -15.70 -1.23
CA ASN A 99 2.31 -15.48 -2.42
C ASN A 99 2.70 -16.40 -3.58
N ILE A 100 1.97 -16.27 -4.68
CA ILE A 100 2.25 -16.96 -5.94
C ILE A 100 2.72 -15.90 -6.93
N ASN A 101 3.99 -15.94 -7.28
CA ASN A 101 4.59 -14.99 -8.22
C ASN A 101 4.23 -15.31 -9.67
N ASN A 102 4.13 -16.60 -10.01
CA ASN A 102 3.79 -17.00 -11.38
C ASN A 102 2.99 -18.31 -11.42
N PHE A 103 1.99 -18.33 -12.31
CA PHE A 103 1.24 -19.51 -12.70
C PHE A 103 1.04 -19.47 -14.21
N SER A 104 1.48 -20.49 -14.92
CA SER A 104 1.41 -20.49 -16.39
C SER A 104 1.25 -21.88 -16.95
N TYR A 105 0.64 -21.93 -18.13
CA TYR A 105 0.56 -23.13 -18.96
C TYR A 105 0.93 -22.75 -20.39
N ILE A 106 1.80 -23.54 -21.01
CA ILE A 106 2.17 -23.45 -22.41
C ILE A 106 1.82 -24.79 -23.04
N GLY A 107 0.97 -24.79 -24.06
CA GLY A 107 0.72 -25.93 -24.93
C GLY A 107 1.55 -25.82 -26.20
N SER A 108 2.33 -26.86 -26.52
CA SER A 108 3.06 -26.95 -27.78
C SER A 108 2.43 -27.97 -28.70
N ILE A 109 2.00 -27.52 -29.89
CA ILE A 109 1.43 -28.36 -30.93
C ILE A 109 2.49 -28.53 -32.02
N PRO A 110 3.12 -29.70 -32.16
CA PRO A 110 4.09 -29.94 -33.22
C PRO A 110 3.40 -29.89 -34.60
N VAL A 111 4.04 -29.25 -35.57
CA VAL A 111 3.55 -29.16 -36.95
C VAL A 111 4.54 -29.88 -37.87
N ASN A 112 4.04 -30.48 -38.95
CA ASN A 112 4.87 -31.23 -39.88
C ASN A 112 5.93 -30.30 -40.52
N LYS A 113 7.20 -30.68 -40.43
CA LYS A 113 8.38 -29.83 -40.69
C LYS A 113 8.57 -29.37 -42.15
N GLU A 114 7.71 -29.79 -43.07
CA GLU A 114 7.91 -29.58 -44.51
C GLU A 114 7.96 -28.10 -44.93
N ASN A 115 7.37 -27.19 -44.14
CA ASN A 115 7.30 -25.76 -44.44
C ASN A 115 8.14 -24.87 -43.49
N GLY A 116 9.08 -25.43 -42.73
CA GLY A 116 9.99 -24.68 -41.84
C GLY A 116 9.40 -24.26 -40.48
N VAL A 117 8.08 -24.32 -40.30
CA VAL A 117 7.43 -24.16 -38.98
C VAL A 117 7.47 -25.48 -38.23
N THR A 118 8.09 -25.50 -37.05
CA THR A 118 8.30 -26.73 -36.26
C THR A 118 7.19 -26.98 -35.23
N SER A 119 6.60 -25.92 -34.68
CA SER A 119 5.58 -26.01 -33.64
C SER A 119 4.75 -24.72 -33.58
N ILE A 120 3.51 -24.84 -33.08
CA ILE A 120 2.66 -23.73 -32.70
C ILE A 120 2.52 -23.79 -31.17
N ASN A 121 2.91 -22.71 -30.50
CA ASN A 121 2.85 -22.60 -29.05
C ASN A 121 1.73 -21.64 -28.63
N VAL A 122 0.88 -22.07 -27.73
CA VAL A 122 -0.21 -21.27 -27.15
C VAL A 122 -0.06 -21.32 -25.64
N GLY A 123 -0.07 -20.17 -24.97
CA GLY A 123 0.14 -20.13 -23.53
C GLY A 123 -0.74 -19.11 -22.83
N LEU A 124 -1.00 -19.39 -21.56
CA LEU A 124 -1.64 -18.48 -20.62
C LEU A 124 -0.69 -18.31 -19.43
N SER A 125 -0.49 -17.08 -19.00
CA SER A 125 0.40 -16.75 -17.90
C SER A 125 -0.26 -15.73 -16.97
N TYR A 126 -0.13 -15.98 -15.68
CA TYR A 126 -0.37 -15.03 -14.62
C TYR A 126 0.96 -14.74 -13.93
N ASN A 127 1.23 -13.46 -13.68
CA ASN A 127 2.43 -13.05 -12.99
C ASN A 127 2.12 -11.81 -12.12
N ARG A 128 2.71 -11.79 -10.93
CA ARG A 128 2.62 -10.68 -10.01
C ARG A 128 3.68 -9.62 -10.36
N LEU A 129 3.21 -8.43 -10.68
CA LEU A 129 4.04 -7.28 -11.06
C LEU A 129 4.53 -6.47 -9.85
N ASN A 130 3.76 -6.46 -8.76
CA ASN A 130 4.20 -5.83 -7.52
C ASN A 130 3.47 -6.38 -6.28
N ASN A 131 4.08 -6.21 -5.10
CA ASN A 131 3.51 -6.53 -3.81
C ASN A 131 3.46 -5.26 -2.93
N PHE A 132 2.30 -4.93 -2.40
CA PHE A 132 2.09 -3.78 -1.49
C PHE A 132 1.80 -4.22 -0.06
N HIS A 133 2.10 -5.48 0.29
CA HIS A 133 2.02 -5.96 1.65
C HIS A 133 3.21 -5.45 2.46
N GLU A 134 2.93 -4.47 3.31
CA GLU A 134 3.91 -3.84 4.19
C GLU A 134 3.20 -3.25 5.41
N ASN A 135 3.88 -3.29 6.56
CA ASN A 135 3.49 -2.55 7.74
C ASN A 135 4.56 -1.48 7.98
N ILE A 136 4.10 -0.27 8.29
CA ILE A 136 4.98 0.85 8.61
C ILE A 136 4.69 1.27 10.03
N VAL A 137 5.65 1.05 10.93
CA VAL A 137 5.57 1.48 12.32
C VAL A 137 6.32 2.79 12.47
N VAL A 138 5.59 3.86 12.73
CA VAL A 138 6.14 5.19 13.00
C VAL A 138 6.10 5.40 14.51
N GLU A 139 7.25 5.51 15.16
CA GLU A 139 7.34 5.72 16.61
C GLU A 139 8.40 6.75 16.97
N GLY A 140 8.12 7.59 17.97
CA GLY A 140 9.08 8.55 18.51
C GLY A 140 8.58 9.22 19.78
N THR A 141 9.51 9.73 20.59
CA THR A 141 9.18 10.44 21.84
C THR A 141 8.99 11.93 21.54
N ASN A 142 7.82 12.47 21.86
CA ASN A 142 7.53 13.89 21.66
C ASN A 142 7.75 14.66 22.98
N ASN A 143 8.73 15.56 22.95
CA ASN A 143 9.14 16.40 24.08
C ASN A 143 8.60 17.84 23.99
N TYR A 144 7.75 18.15 23.01
CA TYR A 144 7.33 19.53 22.73
C TYR A 144 5.85 19.78 22.96
N ASN A 145 5.01 18.78 22.73
CA ASN A 145 3.57 18.89 22.89
C ASN A 145 2.92 17.51 23.04
N SER A 146 1.63 17.56 23.33
CA SER A 146 0.75 16.42 23.53
C SER A 146 -0.64 16.71 22.95
N MET A 147 -1.51 15.69 22.93
CA MET A 147 -2.90 15.87 22.50
C MET A 147 -3.68 16.83 23.41
N THR A 148 -3.30 16.94 24.69
CA THR A 148 -3.97 17.85 25.63
C THR A 148 -3.67 19.32 25.35
N ASP A 149 -2.53 19.63 24.73
CA ASP A 149 -2.24 20.98 24.20
C ASP A 149 -3.17 21.35 23.05
N TRP A 150 -3.52 20.37 22.20
CA TRP A 150 -4.51 20.58 21.14
C TRP A 150 -5.90 20.82 21.72
N PHE A 151 -6.32 20.07 22.74
CA PHE A 151 -7.60 20.30 23.42
C PHE A 151 -7.64 21.68 24.07
N ALA A 152 -6.57 22.08 24.77
CA ALA A 152 -6.48 23.39 25.40
C ALA A 152 -6.59 24.52 24.36
N SER A 153 -5.84 24.41 23.26
CA SER A 153 -5.90 25.36 22.14
C SER A 153 -7.29 25.44 21.49
N LYS A 154 -8.03 24.33 21.43
CA LYS A 154 -9.40 24.30 20.88
C LYS A 154 -10.44 24.83 21.85
N ALA A 155 -10.22 24.68 23.15
CA ALA A 155 -11.09 25.22 24.19
C ALA A 155 -10.93 26.74 24.31
N SER A 156 -9.71 27.25 24.10
CA SER A 156 -9.40 28.68 24.19
C SER A 156 -10.32 29.55 23.32
N GLY A 157 -10.81 30.65 23.91
CA GLY A 157 -11.76 31.58 23.28
C GLY A 157 -13.22 31.35 23.67
N ASN A 158 -13.53 30.28 24.42
CA ASN A 158 -14.84 30.02 24.99
C ASN A 158 -14.73 29.92 26.52
N THR A 159 -15.78 30.28 27.26
CA THR A 159 -15.85 29.94 28.68
C THR A 159 -16.26 28.47 28.85
N TYR A 160 -16.06 27.91 30.04
CA TYR A 160 -16.29 26.48 30.30
C TYR A 160 -17.72 26.02 29.97
N GLU A 161 -18.71 26.92 30.05
CA GLU A 161 -20.12 26.69 29.75
C GLU A 161 -20.41 26.50 28.24
N TYR A 162 -19.52 26.99 27.38
CA TYR A 162 -19.65 26.94 25.92
C TYR A 162 -18.65 26.00 25.26
N LEU A 163 -18.01 25.12 26.03
CA LEU A 163 -17.15 24.08 25.47
C LEU A 163 -17.99 23.04 24.71
N ASP A 164 -17.41 22.49 23.65
CA ASP A 164 -18.07 21.47 22.85
C ASP A 164 -18.18 20.16 23.65
N GLY A 165 -19.40 19.68 23.85
CA GLY A 165 -19.67 18.50 24.69
C GLY A 165 -19.11 17.17 24.17
N PHE A 166 -18.57 17.11 22.94
CA PHE A 166 -17.97 15.91 22.37
C PHE A 166 -16.44 15.95 22.32
N TYR A 167 -15.83 17.14 22.39
CA TYR A 167 -14.38 17.31 22.32
C TYR A 167 -13.84 18.05 23.55
N THR A 168 -13.98 19.38 23.60
CA THR A 168 -13.30 20.20 24.61
C THR A 168 -13.95 20.12 25.98
N GLY A 169 -15.27 19.91 26.05
CA GLY A 169 -16.00 19.67 27.29
C GLY A 169 -15.60 18.34 27.94
N LEU A 170 -15.45 17.27 27.16
CA LEU A 170 -14.95 15.99 27.68
C LEU A 170 -13.50 16.11 28.17
N ALA A 171 -12.65 16.85 27.45
CA ALA A 171 -11.28 17.11 27.89
C ALA A 171 -11.24 17.87 29.23
N TRP A 172 -12.15 18.84 29.41
CA TRP A 172 -12.33 19.55 30.68
C TRP A 172 -12.83 18.63 31.81
N ASP A 173 -13.91 17.88 31.57
CA ASP A 173 -14.52 16.99 32.57
C ASP A 173 -13.58 15.84 33.01
N SER A 174 -12.63 15.48 32.16
CA SER A 174 -11.60 14.47 32.44
C SER A 174 -10.29 15.02 32.99
N TYR A 175 -10.22 16.33 33.28
CA TYR A 175 -9.02 17.00 33.78
C TYR A 175 -7.79 16.87 32.85
N LEU A 176 -8.03 16.82 31.55
CA LEU A 176 -6.97 16.86 30.54
C LEU A 176 -6.52 18.30 30.23
N ILE A 177 -7.38 19.27 30.51
CA ILE A 177 -7.11 20.70 30.37
C ILE A 177 -7.55 21.45 31.62
N ASP A 178 -6.82 22.50 31.97
CA ASP A 178 -7.05 23.34 33.13
C ASP A 178 -7.15 24.81 32.71
N PRO A 179 -7.82 25.69 33.47
CA PRO A 179 -7.85 27.11 33.15
C PRO A 179 -6.45 27.72 33.31
N ASP A 180 -6.03 28.57 32.37
CA ASP A 180 -4.74 29.24 32.46
C ASP A 180 -4.73 30.17 33.69
N PRO A 181 -3.82 29.97 34.67
CA PRO A 181 -3.79 30.77 35.89
C PRO A 181 -3.45 32.25 35.65
N THR A 182 -2.91 32.59 34.48
CA THR A 182 -2.60 33.97 34.09
C THR A 182 -3.77 34.68 33.40
N ASP A 183 -4.80 33.93 32.99
CA ASP A 183 -5.96 34.48 32.31
C ASP A 183 -7.02 34.96 33.30
N THR A 184 -7.39 36.22 33.15
CA THR A 184 -8.44 36.87 33.96
C THR A 184 -9.82 36.80 33.30
N THR A 185 -9.88 36.41 32.03
CA THR A 185 -11.13 36.31 31.26
C THR A 185 -11.81 34.96 31.41
N GLY A 186 -11.11 33.93 31.89
CA GLY A 186 -11.62 32.58 32.03
C GLY A 186 -11.92 31.91 30.69
N THR A 187 -11.18 32.30 29.65
CA THR A 187 -11.33 31.81 28.27
C THR A 187 -10.07 31.13 27.75
N GLN A 188 -8.98 31.10 28.50
CA GLN A 188 -7.75 30.39 28.13
C GLN A 188 -7.57 29.14 28.98
N TYR A 189 -7.04 28.10 28.34
CA TYR A 189 -6.79 26.81 28.95
C TYR A 189 -5.35 26.37 28.69
N VAL A 190 -4.81 25.58 29.60
CA VAL A 190 -3.50 24.94 29.51
C VAL A 190 -3.67 23.42 29.57
N SER A 191 -2.71 22.72 28.98
CA SER A 191 -2.62 21.26 29.04
C SER A 191 -2.29 20.80 30.46
N ALA A 192 -2.91 19.71 30.93
CA ALA A 192 -2.53 19.06 32.19
C ALA A 192 -1.07 18.55 32.20
N TYR A 193 -0.47 18.37 31.03
CA TYR A 193 0.93 17.97 30.83
C TYR A 193 1.83 19.14 30.43
N TYR A 194 1.39 20.38 30.56
CA TYR A 194 2.14 21.54 30.12
C TYR A 194 3.52 21.61 30.79
N GLY A 195 4.58 21.49 29.99
CA GLY A 195 5.98 21.47 30.46
C GLY A 195 6.51 20.08 30.82
N ASP A 196 5.64 19.08 30.98
CA ASP A 196 5.98 17.69 31.28
C ASP A 196 5.66 16.79 30.07
N TYR A 197 6.45 16.99 29.01
CA TYR A 197 6.38 16.19 27.79
C TYR A 197 7.37 15.02 27.81
N GLY A 198 7.25 14.11 26.84
CA GLY A 198 8.04 12.87 26.79
C GLY A 198 7.20 11.63 26.50
N GLN A 199 5.98 11.80 25.99
CA GLN A 199 5.13 10.67 25.65
C GLN A 199 5.57 10.05 24.32
N THR A 200 5.58 8.72 24.28
CA THR A 200 5.82 7.98 23.04
C THR A 200 4.60 8.08 22.14
N GLN A 201 4.78 8.65 20.96
CA GLN A 201 3.79 8.68 19.90
C GLN A 201 4.07 7.52 18.96
N ARG A 202 3.02 6.76 18.65
CA ARG A 202 3.11 5.62 17.74
C ARG A 202 1.93 5.60 16.79
N GLN A 203 2.21 5.37 15.51
CA GLN A 203 1.23 5.11 14.47
C GLN A 203 1.66 3.90 13.65
N ILE A 204 0.73 2.98 13.41
CA ILE A 204 0.95 1.83 12.54
C ILE A 204 0.11 2.03 11.28
N ILE A 205 0.75 1.92 10.12
CA ILE A 205 0.10 2.02 8.81
C ILE A 205 0.21 0.65 8.16
N TYR A 206 -0.95 0.03 7.91
CA TYR A 206 -1.05 -1.23 7.19
C TYR A 206 -1.32 -0.97 5.72
N ARG A 207 -0.58 -1.63 4.84
CA ARG A 207 -0.84 -1.64 3.40
C ARG A 207 -0.97 -3.08 2.91
N ASN A 208 -1.94 -3.26 2.03
CA ASN A 208 -2.30 -4.55 1.48
C ASN A 208 -2.63 -4.39 -0.01
N GLY A 209 -2.35 -5.43 -0.79
CA GLY A 209 -2.67 -5.48 -2.20
C GLY A 209 -1.50 -5.96 -3.04
N HIS A 210 -1.79 -6.24 -4.30
CA HIS A 210 -0.79 -6.63 -5.29
C HIS A 210 -1.25 -6.16 -6.66
N GLN A 211 -0.30 -5.96 -7.57
CA GLN A 211 -0.55 -5.80 -9.01
C GLN A 211 -0.10 -7.04 -9.75
#